data_AF-A0A6M2E325-F1
#
_entry.id   AF-A0A6M2E325-F1
#
_cell.length_a   1.000
_cell.length_b   1.000
_cell.length_c   1.000
_cell.angle_alpha   90.00
_cell.angle_beta   90.00
_cell.angle_gamma   90.00
#
_symmetry.space_group_name_H-M   'P 1'
#
loop_
_entity.id
_entity.type
_entity.pdbx_description
1 polymer ?
#
loop_
_entity_poly.entity_id
_entity_poly.type
_entity_poly.pdbx_seq_one_letter_code
_entity_poly.pdbx_strand_id
1 'polypeptide(L)'
;MQCAGTEALWICLICGHVGCGRYQGGHAAAHFHSSNHTYAMQLGTNRVWDYAGDNFVHRLLQNKGDGKLVASGGNQDPDKMDSLQLEFTHTLTSQLEAQREYYEDKLIRVEKSSKSELEDLKAKLNDLNVKIEAQSINLELVQKEKISLEKKLLQTTTKLLNCQSDLSEERIISNALKRNQKEWQTKLTNLEKCYAEKDTEVKDLKEQVRDLMFYLEAQNTIAKSDNKEEIAEGTVTIGPSKSEGGKGKHRRHKH
;
A
#
# COMPACT_ATOMS: atom_id res chain seq x y z
N MET A 1 -53.70 -7.27 47.91
CA MET A 1 -54.27 -8.58 48.25
C MET A 1 -53.17 -9.63 48.14
N GLN A 2 -52.47 -9.91 49.22
CA GLN A 2 -51.50 -11.01 49.28
C GLN A 2 -52.12 -12.09 50.15
N CYS A 3 -52.45 -13.22 49.52
CA CYS A 3 -52.84 -14.44 50.19
C CYS A 3 -51.70 -15.43 50.04
N ALA A 4 -51.28 -16.08 51.13
CA ALA A 4 -50.26 -17.13 51.10
C ALA A 4 -50.85 -18.51 50.73
N GLY A 5 -52.13 -18.58 50.34
CA GLY A 5 -52.78 -19.82 49.93
C GLY A 5 -52.21 -20.33 48.61
N THR A 6 -51.51 -21.46 48.65
CA THR A 6 -50.90 -22.14 47.49
C THR A 6 -51.76 -23.28 46.93
N GLU A 7 -52.87 -23.60 47.59
CA GLU A 7 -53.75 -24.71 47.24
C GLU A 7 -55.09 -24.21 46.68
N ALA A 8 -55.80 -25.01 45.87
CA ALA A 8 -57.12 -24.66 45.34
C ALA A 8 -57.23 -23.25 44.71
N LEU A 9 -56.27 -22.93 43.84
CA LEU A 9 -56.20 -21.69 43.07
C LEU A 9 -57.18 -21.68 41.89
N TRP A 10 -57.70 -20.51 41.58
CA TRP A 10 -58.66 -20.28 40.49
C TRP A 10 -58.14 -19.17 39.58
N ILE A 11 -58.15 -19.42 38.27
CA ILE A 11 -57.77 -18.43 37.26
C ILE A 11 -59.01 -17.90 36.55
N CYS A 12 -59.13 -16.58 36.48
CA CYS A 12 -60.17 -15.90 35.72
C CYS A 12 -59.94 -16.11 34.22
N LEU A 13 -60.93 -16.61 33.50
CA LEU A 13 -60.82 -16.89 32.06
C LEU A 13 -60.92 -15.64 31.17
N ILE A 14 -61.31 -14.49 31.74
CA ILE A 14 -61.47 -13.24 31.00
C ILE A 14 -60.18 -12.42 31.03
N CYS A 15 -59.52 -12.32 32.19
CA CYS A 15 -58.33 -11.46 32.36
C CYS A 15 -57.11 -12.15 32.95
N GLY A 16 -57.16 -13.46 33.21
CA GLY A 16 -56.02 -14.22 33.74
C GLY A 16 -55.67 -13.95 35.21
N HIS A 17 -56.50 -13.22 35.96
CA HIS A 17 -56.27 -13.00 37.40
C HIS A 17 -56.37 -14.32 38.17
N VAL A 18 -55.38 -14.62 39.01
CA VAL A 18 -55.35 -15.83 39.85
C VAL A 18 -55.68 -15.47 41.29
N GLY A 19 -56.70 -16.12 41.84
CA GLY A 19 -57.15 -15.93 43.22
C GLY A 19 -57.36 -17.27 43.94
N CYS A 20 -57.27 -17.26 45.27
CA CYS A 20 -57.59 -18.43 46.07
C CYS A 20 -59.12 -18.67 46.14
N GLY A 21 -59.50 -19.93 46.33
CA GLY A 21 -60.90 -20.35 46.43
C GLY A 21 -61.65 -19.77 47.64
N ARG A 22 -62.97 -19.94 47.62
CA ARG A 22 -63.91 -19.44 48.65
C ARG A 22 -63.53 -19.86 50.07
N TYR A 23 -63.01 -21.07 50.26
CA TYR A 23 -62.69 -21.64 51.56
C TYR A 23 -61.33 -21.24 52.14
N GLN A 24 -60.52 -20.48 51.41
CA GLN A 24 -59.22 -20.02 51.90
C GLN A 24 -59.23 -18.51 52.17
N GLY A 25 -59.50 -17.72 51.13
CA GLY A 25 -59.53 -16.26 51.23
C GLY A 25 -60.48 -15.61 50.23
N GLY A 26 -61.14 -16.39 49.37
CA GLY A 26 -62.19 -15.90 48.48
C GLY A 26 -61.75 -14.85 47.46
N HIS A 27 -60.46 -14.73 47.16
CA HIS A 27 -59.96 -13.70 46.25
C HIS A 27 -60.48 -13.84 44.82
N ALA A 28 -60.74 -15.05 44.35
CA ALA A 28 -61.36 -15.26 43.05
C ALA A 28 -62.81 -14.71 43.01
N ALA A 29 -63.56 -14.85 44.10
CA ALA A 29 -64.90 -14.29 44.23
C ALA A 29 -64.84 -12.75 44.42
N ALA A 30 -63.91 -12.23 45.21
CA ALA A 30 -63.71 -10.80 45.36
C ALA A 30 -63.35 -10.12 44.02
N HIS A 31 -62.51 -10.77 43.22
CA HIS A 31 -62.15 -10.33 41.87
C HIS A 31 -63.37 -10.27 40.96
N PHE A 32 -64.28 -11.25 41.02
CA PHE A 32 -65.57 -11.20 40.32
C PHE A 32 -66.37 -9.94 40.72
N HIS A 33 -66.51 -9.64 42.02
CA HIS A 33 -67.25 -8.46 42.47
C HIS A 33 -66.62 -7.13 42.03
N SER A 34 -65.29 -7.06 41.91
CA SER A 34 -64.60 -5.82 41.50
C SER A 34 -64.50 -5.62 39.98
N SER A 35 -64.42 -6.70 39.21
CA SER A 35 -64.18 -6.66 37.75
C SER A 35 -65.37 -7.10 36.91
N ASN A 36 -66.39 -7.69 37.53
CA ASN A 36 -67.54 -8.32 36.89
C ASN A 36 -67.16 -9.46 35.93
N HIS A 37 -66.01 -10.10 36.15
CA HIS A 37 -65.58 -11.28 35.39
C HIS A 37 -66.20 -12.55 35.95
N THR A 38 -67.19 -13.08 35.24
CA THR A 38 -68.10 -14.13 35.73
C THR A 38 -67.50 -15.54 35.75
N TYR A 39 -66.45 -15.81 34.98
CA TYR A 39 -65.90 -17.17 34.83
C TYR A 39 -64.51 -17.34 35.42
N ALA A 40 -64.34 -18.37 36.24
CA ALA A 40 -63.05 -18.80 36.75
C ALA A 40 -62.89 -20.32 36.71
N MET A 41 -61.67 -20.78 36.43
CA MET A 41 -61.33 -22.20 36.34
C MET A 41 -60.42 -22.62 37.50
N GLN A 42 -60.73 -23.74 38.14
CA GLN A 42 -59.86 -24.31 39.18
C GLN A 42 -58.62 -24.93 38.55
N LEU A 43 -57.44 -24.49 39.01
CA LEU A 43 -56.17 -25.08 38.61
C LEU A 43 -56.07 -26.52 39.15
N GLY A 44 -55.81 -27.47 38.26
CA GLY A 44 -55.62 -28.89 38.59
C GLY A 44 -56.82 -29.80 38.33
N THR A 45 -58.06 -29.30 38.37
CA THR A 45 -59.26 -30.13 38.08
C THR A 45 -59.99 -29.72 36.81
N ASN A 46 -59.57 -28.64 36.15
CA ASN A 46 -60.19 -28.05 34.95
C ASN A 46 -61.70 -27.78 35.09
N ARG A 47 -62.21 -27.71 36.33
CA ARG A 47 -63.60 -27.35 36.60
C ARG A 47 -63.77 -25.84 36.50
N VAL A 48 -64.77 -25.41 35.73
CA VAL A 48 -65.10 -24.00 35.55
C VAL A 48 -66.32 -23.65 36.39
N TRP A 49 -66.21 -22.57 37.16
CA TRP A 49 -67.28 -22.01 37.97
C TRP A 49 -67.81 -20.74 37.31
N ASP A 50 -69.13 -20.61 37.28
CA ASP A 50 -69.85 -19.40 36.88
C ASP A 50 -70.33 -18.67 38.15
N TYR A 51 -69.77 -17.48 38.41
CA TYR A 51 -70.15 -16.64 39.53
C TYR A 51 -71.50 -15.92 39.34
N ALA A 52 -71.96 -15.73 38.10
CA ALA A 52 -73.27 -15.14 37.83
C ALA A 52 -74.39 -16.19 37.91
N GLY A 53 -74.12 -17.40 37.43
CA GLY A 53 -75.05 -18.54 37.47
C GLY A 53 -75.02 -19.38 38.76
N ASP A 54 -74.05 -19.13 39.64
CA ASP A 54 -73.79 -19.88 40.89
C ASP A 54 -73.73 -21.41 40.69
N ASN A 55 -73.10 -21.86 39.60
CA ASN A 55 -73.03 -23.27 39.22
C ASN A 55 -71.71 -23.65 38.50
N PHE A 56 -71.47 -24.96 38.37
CA PHE A 56 -70.36 -25.50 37.56
C PHE A 56 -70.77 -25.64 36.09
N VAL A 57 -69.91 -25.20 35.17
CA VAL A 57 -70.13 -25.32 33.73
C VAL A 57 -69.77 -26.73 33.26
N HIS A 58 -70.74 -27.45 32.67
CA HIS A 58 -70.56 -28.84 32.24
C HIS A 58 -70.12 -29.01 30.76
N ARG A 59 -70.18 -27.94 29.94
CA ARG A 59 -69.67 -27.90 28.55
C ARG A 59 -69.58 -26.47 28.03
N LEU A 60 -68.42 -26.05 27.54
CA LEU A 60 -68.24 -24.78 26.83
C LEU A 60 -68.33 -25.04 25.32
N LEU A 61 -69.41 -24.61 24.67
CA LEU A 61 -69.55 -24.64 23.21
C LEU A 61 -69.49 -23.20 22.69
N GLN A 62 -68.41 -22.88 21.99
CA GLN A 62 -68.18 -21.55 21.44
C GLN A 62 -68.85 -21.44 20.07
N ASN A 63 -69.96 -20.69 19.98
CA ASN A 63 -70.58 -20.40 18.69
C ASN A 63 -69.80 -19.27 18.01
N LYS A 64 -69.29 -19.51 16.79
CA LYS A 64 -68.32 -18.63 16.11
C LYS A 64 -68.88 -17.28 15.62
N GLY A 65 -70.17 -16.99 15.83
CA GLY A 65 -70.82 -15.77 15.33
C GLY A 65 -71.07 -14.67 16.38
N ASP A 66 -71.42 -15.01 17.63
CA ASP A 66 -72.07 -14.04 18.53
C ASP A 66 -71.71 -14.17 20.02
N GLY A 67 -70.73 -15.03 20.38
CA GLY A 67 -70.27 -15.20 21.77
C GLY A 67 -71.32 -15.71 22.79
N LYS A 68 -72.57 -15.90 22.37
CA LYS A 68 -73.68 -16.35 23.19
C LYS A 68 -73.75 -17.87 23.22
N LEU A 69 -73.64 -18.44 24.42
CA LEU A 69 -73.75 -19.87 24.68
C LEU A 69 -75.22 -20.30 24.54
N VAL A 70 -75.54 -21.15 23.57
CA VAL A 70 -76.90 -21.71 23.39
C VAL A 70 -76.82 -23.24 23.41
N ALA A 71 -77.69 -23.86 24.21
CA ALA A 71 -77.86 -25.30 24.24
C ALA A 71 -78.61 -25.76 22.97
N SER A 72 -77.98 -26.60 22.15
CA SER A 72 -78.63 -27.19 20.98
C SER A 72 -79.53 -28.34 21.43
N GLY A 73 -80.84 -28.13 21.41
CA GLY A 73 -81.86 -29.16 21.50
C GLY A 73 -82.63 -29.28 20.19
N GLY A 74 -82.92 -30.52 19.77
CA GLY A 74 -83.91 -30.81 18.72
C GLY A 74 -83.43 -31.81 17.66
N ASN A 75 -84.13 -32.94 17.56
CA ASN A 75 -84.04 -34.02 16.56
C ASN A 75 -83.43 -33.61 15.22
N GLN A 76 -82.21 -34.08 14.95
CA GLN A 76 -81.66 -34.14 13.60
C GLN A 76 -81.72 -35.60 13.13
N ASP A 77 -82.30 -35.79 11.96
CA ASP A 77 -82.37 -37.04 11.23
C ASP A 77 -80.95 -37.63 11.08
N PRO A 78 -80.63 -38.80 11.66
CA PRO A 78 -79.26 -39.32 11.74
C PRO A 78 -78.60 -39.45 10.34
N ASP A 79 -79.36 -39.82 9.32
CA ASP A 79 -78.87 -39.96 7.94
C ASP A 79 -78.42 -38.62 7.32
N LYS A 80 -79.06 -37.51 7.70
CA LYS A 80 -78.66 -36.16 7.25
C LYS A 80 -77.43 -35.65 8.00
N MET A 81 -77.30 -36.04 9.27
CA MET A 81 -76.12 -35.73 10.08
C MET A 81 -74.90 -36.48 9.54
N ASP A 82 -75.06 -37.76 9.17
CA ASP A 82 -74.00 -38.58 8.56
C ASP A 82 -73.63 -38.06 7.15
N SER A 83 -74.60 -37.65 6.34
CA SER A 83 -74.34 -37.01 5.04
C SER A 83 -73.55 -35.70 5.19
N LEU A 84 -73.94 -34.85 6.13
CA LEU A 84 -73.25 -33.58 6.40
C LEU A 84 -71.84 -33.81 6.96
N GLN A 85 -71.66 -34.81 7.82
CA GLN A 85 -70.36 -35.20 8.35
C GLN A 85 -69.45 -35.75 7.25
N LEU A 86 -69.98 -36.52 6.31
CA LEU A 86 -69.24 -37.05 5.16
C LEU A 86 -68.78 -35.92 4.23
N GLU A 87 -69.66 -34.97 3.90
CA GLU A 87 -69.32 -33.78 3.11
C GLU A 87 -68.25 -32.95 3.81
N PHE A 88 -68.41 -32.68 5.11
CA PHE A 88 -67.41 -31.97 5.89
C PHE A 88 -66.05 -32.68 5.88
N THR A 89 -66.05 -34.01 6.03
CA THR A 89 -64.84 -34.83 5.98
C THR A 89 -64.18 -34.78 4.60
N HIS A 90 -64.98 -34.85 3.53
CA HIS A 90 -64.48 -34.74 2.15
C HIS A 90 -63.88 -33.36 1.88
N THR A 91 -64.57 -32.28 2.26
CA THR A 91 -64.06 -30.91 2.11
C THR A 91 -62.79 -30.70 2.93
N LEU A 92 -62.75 -31.17 4.18
CA LEU A 92 -61.56 -31.05 5.03
C LEU A 92 -60.37 -31.82 4.44
N THR A 93 -60.60 -33.06 4.00
CA THR A 93 -59.58 -33.88 3.33
C THR A 93 -59.05 -33.18 2.08
N SER A 94 -59.95 -32.67 1.22
CA SER A 94 -59.58 -31.93 0.02
C SER A 94 -58.76 -30.67 0.33
N GLN A 95 -59.11 -29.93 1.38
CA GLN A 95 -58.34 -28.75 1.81
C GLN A 95 -56.96 -29.13 2.35
N LEU A 96 -56.86 -30.19 3.15
CA LEU A 96 -55.58 -30.68 3.68
C LEU A 96 -54.67 -31.22 2.56
N GLU A 97 -55.24 -31.91 1.56
CA GLU A 97 -54.51 -32.38 0.38
C GLU A 97 -53.95 -31.18 -0.42
N ALA A 98 -54.78 -30.18 -0.70
CA ALA A 98 -54.36 -28.96 -1.40
C ALA A 98 -53.29 -28.17 -0.62
N GLN A 99 -53.41 -28.12 0.71
CA GLN A 99 -52.40 -27.50 1.56
C GLN A 99 -51.09 -28.29 1.54
N ARG A 100 -51.15 -29.63 1.59
CA ARG A 100 -49.97 -30.51 1.48
C ARG A 100 -49.25 -30.25 0.17
N GLU A 101 -49.96 -30.33 -0.96
CA GLU A 101 -49.39 -30.10 -2.29
C GLU A 101 -48.76 -28.71 -2.42
N TYR A 102 -49.41 -27.66 -1.92
CA TYR A 102 -48.87 -26.30 -1.94
C TYR A 102 -47.54 -26.18 -1.19
N TYR A 103 -47.45 -26.75 0.02
CA TYR A 103 -46.22 -26.67 0.82
C TYR A 103 -45.13 -27.60 0.31
N GLU A 104 -45.47 -28.78 -0.24
CA GLU A 104 -44.51 -29.66 -0.91
C GLU A 104 -43.88 -28.95 -2.12
N ASP A 105 -44.69 -28.34 -2.98
CA ASP A 105 -44.20 -27.59 -4.15
C ASP A 105 -43.39 -26.35 -3.72
N LYS A 106 -43.81 -25.65 -2.66
CA LYS A 106 -43.04 -24.54 -2.08
C LYS A 106 -41.69 -25.01 -1.53
N LEU A 107 -41.64 -26.15 -0.84
CA LEU A 107 -40.41 -26.73 -0.32
C LEU A 107 -39.46 -27.12 -1.45
N ILE A 108 -39.97 -27.80 -2.49
CA ILE A 108 -39.19 -28.20 -3.66
C ILE A 108 -38.62 -26.97 -4.38
N ARG A 109 -39.40 -25.90 -4.55
CA ARG A 109 -38.91 -24.64 -5.16
C ARG A 109 -37.77 -24.01 -4.36
N VAL A 110 -37.92 -23.91 -3.04
CA VAL A 110 -36.88 -23.35 -2.16
C VAL A 110 -35.64 -24.24 -2.17
N GLU A 111 -35.81 -25.55 -2.08
CA GLU A 111 -34.71 -26.52 -2.13
C GLU A 111 -33.96 -26.42 -3.46
N LYS A 112 -34.67 -26.31 -4.58
CA LYS A 112 -34.08 -26.16 -5.92
C LYS A 112 -33.32 -24.83 -6.06
N SER A 113 -33.89 -23.72 -5.60
CA SER A 113 -33.22 -22.41 -5.61
C SER A 113 -31.94 -22.46 -4.78
N SER A 114 -32.04 -22.98 -3.55
CA SER A 114 -30.90 -23.09 -2.64
C SER A 114 -29.81 -24.01 -3.19
N LYS A 115 -30.17 -25.15 -3.81
CA LYS A 115 -29.20 -26.03 -4.48
C LYS A 115 -28.48 -25.32 -5.63
N SER A 116 -29.23 -24.61 -6.49
CA SER A 116 -28.64 -23.85 -7.60
C SER A 116 -27.68 -22.77 -7.10
N GLU A 117 -28.07 -22.01 -6.08
CA GLU A 117 -27.21 -20.98 -5.47
C GLU A 117 -25.95 -21.58 -4.84
N LEU A 118 -26.07 -22.74 -4.18
CA LEU A 118 -24.92 -23.47 -3.63
C LEU A 118 -23.98 -23.98 -4.71
N GLU A 119 -24.50 -24.46 -5.84
CA GLU A 119 -23.70 -24.89 -6.99
C GLU A 119 -22.95 -23.71 -7.62
N ASP A 120 -23.63 -22.57 -7.82
CA ASP A 120 -23.03 -21.35 -8.35
C ASP A 120 -21.94 -20.80 -7.41
N LEU A 121 -22.19 -20.81 -6.09
CA LEU A 121 -21.21 -20.38 -5.10
C LEU A 121 -20.00 -21.32 -5.06
N LYS A 122 -20.20 -22.64 -5.16
CA LYS A 122 -19.10 -23.61 -5.26
C LYS A 122 -18.27 -23.41 -6.52
N ALA A 123 -18.92 -23.16 -7.66
CA ALA A 123 -18.23 -22.88 -8.92
C ALA A 123 -17.38 -21.61 -8.82
N LYS A 124 -17.93 -20.53 -8.27
CA LYS A 124 -17.20 -19.27 -8.02
C LYS A 124 -16.04 -19.47 -7.04
N LEU A 125 -16.23 -20.25 -5.98
CA LEU A 125 -15.18 -20.54 -5.01
C LEU A 125 -14.02 -21.31 -5.66
N ASN A 126 -14.32 -22.31 -6.49
CA ASN A 126 -13.29 -23.04 -7.24
C ASN A 126 -12.53 -22.14 -8.22
N ASP A 127 -13.23 -21.28 -8.96
CA ASP A 127 -12.59 -20.31 -9.87
C ASP A 127 -11.69 -19.31 -9.12
N LEU A 128 -12.14 -18.81 -7.96
CA LEU A 128 -11.33 -17.95 -7.11
C LEU A 128 -10.09 -18.67 -6.56
N ASN A 129 -10.22 -19.94 -6.14
CA ASN A 129 -9.08 -20.73 -5.68
C ASN A 129 -8.02 -20.90 -6.79
N VAL A 130 -8.44 -21.24 -8.02
CA VAL A 130 -7.51 -21.35 -9.16
C VAL A 130 -6.82 -20.01 -9.44
N LYS A 131 -7.55 -18.89 -9.36
CA LYS A 131 -6.96 -17.55 -9.52
C LYS A 131 -5.96 -17.21 -8.42
N ILE A 132 -6.25 -17.57 -7.17
CA ILE A 132 -5.34 -17.36 -6.03
C ILE A 132 -4.06 -18.17 -6.22
N GLU A 133 -4.16 -19.45 -6.60
CA GLU A 133 -2.99 -20.29 -6.88
C GLU A 133 -2.14 -19.73 -8.01
N ALA A 134 -2.77 -19.32 -9.12
CA ALA A 134 -2.08 -18.70 -10.25
C ALA A 134 -1.37 -17.38 -9.84
N GLN A 135 -2.03 -16.54 -9.03
CA GLN A 135 -1.42 -15.32 -8.50
C GLN A 135 -0.26 -15.61 -7.54
N SER A 136 -0.36 -16.65 -6.71
CA SER A 136 0.73 -17.08 -5.82
C SER A 136 1.97 -17.49 -6.61
N ILE A 137 1.80 -18.28 -7.67
CA ILE A 137 2.92 -18.69 -8.56
C ILE A 137 3.54 -17.46 -9.25
N ASN A 138 2.73 -16.55 -9.76
CA ASN A 138 3.23 -15.32 -10.39
C ASN A 138 4.00 -14.44 -9.41
N LEU A 139 3.53 -14.32 -8.15
CA LEU A 139 4.25 -13.58 -7.10
C LEU A 139 5.62 -14.20 -6.81
N GLU A 140 5.72 -15.53 -6.72
CA GLU A 140 6.99 -16.21 -6.52
C GLU A 140 7.97 -15.99 -7.69
N LEU A 141 7.48 -16.02 -8.93
CA LEU A 141 8.30 -15.75 -10.12
C LEU A 141 8.84 -14.32 -10.12
N VAL A 142 7.96 -13.33 -9.89
CA VAL A 142 8.34 -11.92 -9.81
C VAL A 142 9.32 -11.67 -8.67
N GLN A 143 9.16 -12.34 -7.52
CA GLN A 143 10.12 -12.25 -6.41
C GLN A 143 11.50 -12.79 -6.79
N LYS A 144 11.58 -13.94 -7.48
CA LYS A 144 12.86 -14.50 -7.97
C LYS A 144 13.53 -13.57 -8.96
N GLU A 145 12.78 -13.00 -9.89
CA GLU A 145 13.29 -12.03 -10.86
C GLU A 145 13.78 -10.74 -10.19
N LYS A 146 13.01 -10.21 -9.24
CA LYS A 146 13.41 -9.05 -8.43
C LYS A 146 14.75 -9.28 -7.74
N ILE A 147 14.93 -10.40 -7.04
CA ILE A 147 16.18 -10.73 -6.35
C ILE A 147 17.35 -10.84 -7.34
N SER A 148 17.12 -11.43 -8.53
CA SER A 148 18.13 -11.53 -9.58
C SER A 148 18.55 -10.16 -10.12
N LEU A 149 17.58 -9.26 -10.36
CA LEU A 149 17.82 -7.90 -10.82
C LEU A 149 18.52 -7.05 -9.75
N GLU A 150 18.13 -7.16 -8.49
CA GLU A 150 18.79 -6.48 -7.37
C GLU A 150 20.27 -6.88 -7.25
N LYS A 151 20.59 -8.17 -7.41
CA LYS A 151 22.00 -8.63 -7.42
C LYS A 151 22.80 -8.04 -8.59
N LYS A 152 22.21 -8.00 -9.80
CA LYS A 152 22.85 -7.40 -10.99
C LYS A 152 23.03 -5.88 -10.82
N LEU A 153 22.05 -5.21 -10.24
CA LEU A 153 22.11 -3.78 -9.95
C LEU A 153 23.23 -3.48 -8.96
N LEU A 154 23.33 -4.26 -7.88
CA LEU A 154 24.41 -4.11 -6.90
C LEU A 154 25.78 -4.31 -7.56
N GLN A 155 25.95 -5.39 -8.34
CA GLN A 155 27.21 -5.68 -9.03
C GLN A 155 27.62 -4.58 -10.02
N THR A 156 26.67 -4.05 -10.79
CA THR A 156 26.94 -2.96 -11.75
C THR A 156 27.25 -1.65 -11.03
N THR A 157 26.57 -1.37 -9.92
CA THR A 157 26.83 -0.19 -9.08
C THR A 157 28.23 -0.25 -8.48
N THR A 158 28.67 -1.39 -7.94
CA THR A 158 30.04 -1.55 -7.42
C THR A 158 31.08 -1.35 -8.52
N LYS A 159 30.87 -1.92 -9.71
CA LYS A 159 31.79 -1.72 -10.85
C LYS A 159 31.86 -0.26 -11.29
N LEU A 160 30.72 0.43 -11.30
CA LEU A 160 30.65 1.85 -11.63
C LEU A 160 31.43 2.70 -10.62
N LEU A 161 31.25 2.45 -9.32
CA LEU A 161 31.97 3.16 -8.27
C LEU A 161 33.48 2.95 -8.36
N ASN A 162 33.93 1.72 -8.61
CA ASN A 162 35.36 1.44 -8.78
C ASN A 162 35.92 2.18 -10.00
N CYS A 163 35.25 2.09 -11.16
CA CYS A 163 35.68 2.80 -12.37
C CYS A 163 35.69 4.32 -12.18
N GLN A 164 34.76 4.86 -11.38
CA GLN A 164 34.75 6.28 -11.04
C GLN A 164 35.92 6.67 -10.14
N SER A 165 36.32 5.81 -9.19
CA SER A 165 37.55 5.99 -8.39
C SER A 165 38.78 5.98 -9.29
N ASP A 166 38.95 4.94 -10.10
CA ASP A 166 40.08 4.78 -11.02
C ASP A 166 40.20 5.98 -11.96
N LEU A 167 39.08 6.46 -12.53
CA LEU A 167 39.07 7.65 -13.38
C LEU A 167 39.48 8.92 -12.62
N SER A 168 39.11 9.04 -11.34
CA SER A 168 39.50 10.19 -10.53
C SER A 168 41.00 10.18 -10.21
N GLU A 169 41.56 9.01 -9.92
CA GLU A 169 42.99 8.80 -9.68
C GLU A 169 43.80 9.10 -10.95
N GLU A 170 43.40 8.56 -12.09
CA GLU A 170 44.03 8.83 -13.40
C GLU A 170 43.97 10.32 -13.77
N ARG A 171 42.86 11.01 -13.46
CA ARG A 171 42.76 12.46 -13.67
C ARG A 171 43.72 13.24 -12.78
N ILE A 172 43.88 12.84 -11.52
CA ILE A 172 44.83 13.48 -10.59
C ILE A 172 46.26 13.27 -11.10
N ILE A 173 46.62 12.05 -11.47
CA ILE A 173 47.94 11.71 -12.01
C ILE A 173 48.22 12.49 -13.30
N SER A 174 47.27 12.51 -14.25
CA SER A 174 47.39 13.24 -15.51
C SER A 174 47.62 14.75 -15.27
N ASN A 175 46.89 15.35 -14.33
CA ASN A 175 47.06 16.76 -13.97
C ASN A 175 48.41 17.03 -13.30
N ALA A 176 48.85 16.15 -12.39
CA ALA A 176 50.15 16.25 -11.74
C ALA A 176 51.29 16.14 -12.76
N LEU A 177 51.21 15.19 -13.69
CA LEU A 177 52.22 14.99 -14.74
C LEU A 177 52.28 16.19 -15.69
N LYS A 178 51.13 16.74 -16.11
CA LYS A 178 51.09 17.97 -16.92
C LYS A 178 51.72 19.16 -16.21
N ARG A 179 51.47 19.30 -14.91
CA ARG A 179 52.08 20.36 -14.10
C ARG A 179 53.60 20.19 -14.03
N ASN A 180 54.06 18.98 -13.72
CA ASN A 180 55.49 18.65 -13.65
C ASN A 180 56.18 18.89 -15.01
N GLN A 181 55.55 18.46 -16.11
CA GLN A 181 56.04 18.72 -17.47
C GLN A 181 56.19 20.22 -17.74
N LYS A 182 55.20 21.04 -17.36
CA LYS A 182 55.28 22.49 -17.52
C LYS A 182 56.40 23.12 -16.68
N GLU A 183 56.58 22.65 -15.45
CA GLU A 183 57.68 23.10 -14.58
C GLU A 183 59.04 22.74 -15.19
N TRP A 184 59.22 21.54 -15.72
CA TRP A 184 60.45 21.14 -16.40
C TRP A 184 60.71 21.91 -17.69
N GLN A 185 59.68 22.14 -18.51
CA GLN A 185 59.79 23.00 -19.69
C GLN A 185 60.24 24.42 -19.32
N THR A 186 59.72 24.96 -18.22
CA THR A 186 60.13 26.29 -17.72
C THR A 186 61.59 26.28 -17.24
N LYS A 187 62.02 25.24 -16.52
CA LYS A 187 63.42 25.09 -16.10
C LYS A 187 64.37 24.93 -17.29
N LEU A 188 63.99 24.12 -18.28
CA LEU A 188 64.77 23.90 -19.49
C LEU A 188 64.94 25.20 -20.27
N THR A 189 63.85 25.92 -20.54
CA THR A 189 63.91 27.22 -21.25
C THR A 189 64.72 28.27 -20.48
N ASN A 190 64.67 28.29 -19.15
CA ASN A 190 65.51 29.17 -18.33
C ASN A 190 66.99 28.78 -18.39
N LEU A 191 67.31 27.49 -18.35
CA LEU A 191 68.68 27.00 -18.50
C LEU A 191 69.24 27.30 -19.90
N GLU A 192 68.44 27.12 -20.95
CA GLU A 192 68.81 27.48 -22.33
C GLU A 192 69.11 28.98 -22.45
N LYS A 193 68.30 29.85 -21.84
CA LYS A 193 68.57 31.29 -21.80
C LYS A 193 69.86 31.63 -21.06
N CYS A 194 70.04 31.08 -19.86
CA CYS A 194 71.24 31.33 -19.05
C CYS A 194 72.51 30.81 -19.75
N TYR A 195 72.42 29.66 -20.42
CA TYR A 195 73.50 29.12 -21.24
C TYR A 195 73.82 30.06 -22.42
N ALA A 196 72.81 30.57 -23.11
CA ALA A 196 73.00 31.53 -24.21
C ALA A 196 73.65 32.83 -23.73
N GLU A 197 73.22 33.37 -22.57
CA GLU A 197 73.83 34.56 -21.94
C GLU A 197 75.31 34.31 -21.58
N LYS A 198 75.62 33.14 -21.01
CA LYS A 198 77.00 32.76 -20.70
C LYS A 198 77.84 32.54 -21.96
N ASP A 199 77.28 31.96 -23.01
CA ASP A 199 77.96 31.83 -24.30
C ASP A 199 78.25 33.19 -24.94
N THR A 200 77.35 34.18 -24.81
CA THR A 200 77.63 35.56 -25.25
C THR A 200 78.72 36.20 -24.41
N GLU A 201 78.69 36.08 -23.08
CA GLU A 201 79.72 36.61 -22.19
C GLU A 201 81.10 35.98 -22.49
N VAL A 202 81.15 34.68 -22.77
CA VAL A 202 82.38 33.99 -23.16
C VAL A 202 82.89 34.48 -24.52
N LYS A 203 82.00 34.79 -25.47
CA LYS A 203 82.40 35.38 -26.77
C LYS A 203 82.99 36.77 -26.57
N ASP A 204 82.31 37.62 -25.81
CA ASP A 204 82.75 38.99 -25.54
C ASP A 204 84.09 39.00 -24.81
N LEU A 205 84.26 38.15 -23.78
CA LEU A 205 85.55 38.01 -23.09
C LEU A 205 86.63 37.45 -24.01
N LYS A 206 86.32 36.51 -24.90
CA LYS A 206 87.28 36.02 -25.91
C LYS A 206 87.68 37.11 -26.90
N GLU A 207 86.75 37.99 -27.28
CA GLU A 207 87.03 39.15 -28.13
C GLU A 207 87.90 40.17 -27.41
N GLN A 208 87.57 40.52 -26.16
CA GLN A 208 88.41 41.41 -25.33
C GLN A 208 89.82 40.85 -25.16
N VAL A 209 89.96 39.55 -24.90
CA VAL A 209 91.28 38.90 -24.80
C VAL A 209 92.02 38.93 -26.13
N ARG A 210 91.32 38.73 -27.27
CA ARG A 210 91.92 38.87 -28.61
C ARG A 210 92.39 40.30 -28.87
N ASP A 211 91.59 41.30 -28.50
CA ASP A 211 91.93 42.71 -28.66
C ASP A 211 93.11 43.12 -27.77
N LEU A 212 93.15 42.63 -26.52
CA LEU A 212 94.29 42.83 -25.61
C LEU A 212 95.57 42.17 -26.15
N MET A 213 95.47 40.96 -26.69
CA MET A 213 96.60 40.30 -27.35
C MET A 213 97.07 41.10 -28.57
N PHE A 214 96.15 41.58 -29.41
CA PHE A 214 96.48 42.42 -30.57
C PHE A 214 97.15 43.74 -30.14
N TYR A 215 96.67 44.39 -29.09
CA TYR A 215 97.29 45.60 -28.54
C TYR A 215 98.70 45.33 -28.00
N LEU A 216 98.90 44.22 -27.27
CA LEU A 216 100.22 43.81 -26.77
C LEU A 216 101.18 43.45 -27.91
N GLU A 217 100.72 42.77 -28.95
CA GLU A 217 101.49 42.48 -30.15
C GLU A 217 101.84 43.75 -30.93
N ALA A 218 100.89 44.67 -31.12
CA ALA A 218 101.13 45.98 -31.70
C ALA A 218 102.15 46.78 -30.89
N GLN A 219 102.03 46.80 -29.55
CA GLN A 219 103.00 47.47 -28.67
C GLN A 219 104.38 46.83 -28.76
N ASN A 220 104.48 45.50 -28.76
CA ASN A 220 105.75 44.77 -28.89
C ASN A 220 106.39 44.92 -30.27
N THR A 221 105.61 45.02 -31.34
CA THR A 221 106.11 45.26 -32.71
C THR A 221 106.58 46.70 -32.87
N ILE A 222 105.84 47.69 -32.34
CA ILE A 222 106.27 49.10 -32.26
C ILE A 222 107.56 49.23 -31.44
N ALA A 223 107.66 48.54 -30.29
CA ALA A 223 108.86 48.55 -29.44
C ALA A 223 110.09 47.88 -30.09
N LYS A 224 109.90 47.03 -31.10
CA LYS A 224 110.97 46.36 -31.86
C LYS A 224 111.29 47.05 -33.20
N SER A 225 110.53 48.06 -33.60
CA SER A 225 110.74 48.81 -34.84
C SER A 225 111.62 50.05 -34.61
N ASP A 226 112.43 50.42 -35.62
CA ASP A 226 113.44 51.49 -35.51
C ASP A 226 112.86 52.93 -35.50
N ASN A 227 111.55 53.12 -35.73
CA ASN A 227 110.86 54.42 -35.82
C ASN A 227 109.92 54.67 -34.62
N LYS A 228 110.47 54.63 -33.42
CA LYS A 228 109.69 54.67 -32.16
C LYS A 228 109.00 56.02 -31.87
N GLU A 229 109.53 57.12 -32.39
CA GLU A 229 109.06 58.48 -32.05
C GLU A 229 107.94 59.00 -32.96
N GLU A 230 107.89 58.61 -34.25
CA GLU A 230 106.85 59.08 -35.19
C GLU A 230 105.47 58.40 -34.99
N ILE A 231 105.44 57.17 -34.49
CA ILE A 231 104.21 56.37 -34.38
C ILE A 231 103.42 56.71 -33.10
N ALA A 232 104.09 57.26 -32.08
CA ALA A 232 103.48 57.59 -30.79
C ALA A 232 102.46 58.76 -30.86
N GLU A 233 102.55 59.63 -31.88
CA GLU A 233 101.64 60.77 -32.08
C GLU A 233 100.53 60.50 -33.12
N GLY A 234 100.45 59.26 -33.66
CA GLY A 234 99.45 58.86 -34.64
C GLY A 234 98.06 58.71 -34.04
N THR A 235 97.15 59.64 -34.32
CA THR A 235 95.73 59.55 -33.93
C THR A 235 94.98 58.58 -34.83
N VAL A 236 94.43 57.50 -34.26
CA VAL A 236 93.60 56.50 -34.98
C VAL A 236 92.12 56.90 -34.93
N THR A 237 91.54 57.26 -36.07
CA THR A 237 90.10 57.54 -36.21
C THR A 237 89.33 56.32 -36.69
N ILE A 238 88.43 55.78 -35.86
CA ILE A 238 87.50 54.70 -36.23
C ILE A 238 86.22 55.32 -36.79
N GLY A 239 85.89 55.02 -38.05
CA GLY A 239 84.65 55.46 -38.71
C GLY A 239 83.43 54.63 -38.29
N PRO A 240 82.20 55.18 -38.36
CA PRO A 240 80.98 54.52 -37.87
C PRO A 240 80.61 53.30 -38.72
N SER A 241 80.28 52.19 -38.04
CA SER A 241 79.79 50.96 -38.64
C SER A 241 78.34 51.14 -39.14
N LYS A 242 78.07 50.68 -40.37
CA LYS A 242 76.73 50.65 -40.95
C LYS A 242 75.90 49.55 -40.29
N SER A 243 74.89 49.92 -39.52
CA SER A 243 73.74 49.08 -39.21
C SER A 243 72.53 49.57 -39.99
N GLU A 244 71.92 48.68 -40.79
CA GLU A 244 70.48 48.45 -40.92
C GLU A 244 70.11 47.80 -42.26
N GLY A 245 69.24 46.80 -42.20
CA GLY A 245 68.49 46.34 -43.38
C GLY A 245 68.00 44.90 -43.33
N GLY A 246 67.00 44.60 -42.49
CA GLY A 246 66.36 43.29 -42.47
C GLY A 246 64.86 43.35 -42.16
N LYS A 247 64.05 43.67 -43.18
CA LYS A 247 62.57 43.64 -43.14
C LYS A 247 62.01 42.21 -43.05
N GLY A 248 60.95 42.05 -42.27
CA GLY A 248 59.95 40.97 -42.39
C GLY A 248 59.12 40.87 -41.10
N LYS A 249 57.84 40.51 -41.03
CA LYS A 249 56.77 40.19 -41.98
C LYS A 249 55.49 40.01 -41.11
N HIS A 250 54.32 40.32 -41.66
CA HIS A 250 52.95 40.00 -41.21
C HIS A 250 52.66 38.89 -40.16
N ARG A 251 51.65 39.11 -39.28
CA ARG A 251 50.31 38.42 -39.21
C ARG A 251 49.51 38.95 -38.00
N ARG A 252 48.26 39.43 -38.13
CA ARG A 252 46.94 38.75 -38.31
C ARG A 252 46.54 37.73 -37.22
N HIS A 253 45.65 38.19 -36.34
CA HIS A 253 44.35 37.64 -35.92
C HIS A 253 44.21 36.21 -35.37
N LYS A 254 43.79 36.16 -34.09
CA LYS A 254 42.66 35.39 -33.48
C LYS A 254 41.90 34.44 -34.43
N HIS A 255 41.98 33.14 -34.13
CA HIS A 255 40.82 32.27 -33.80
C HIS A 255 41.31 31.03 -33.05
#